data_AF-A0A3M1HLM4-F1
#
_entry.id   AF-A0A3M1HLM4-F1
#
_cell.length_a   1.000
_cell.length_b   1.000
_cell.length_c   1.000
_cell.angle_alpha   90.00
_cell.angle_beta   90.00
_cell.angle_gamma   90.00
#
_symmetry.space_group_name_H-M   'P 1'
#
loop_
_entity.id
_entity.type
_entity.pdbx_description
1 polymer ?
#
loop_
_entity_poly.entity_id
_entity_poly.type
_entity_poly.pdbx_seq_one_letter_code
_entity_poly.pdbx_strand_id
1 'polypeptide(L)'
;MKRAIWMTIIAGMTTGMGNGSVFGAAFLLAVGRGPFEHAGLWYMDPYNPFNFAGFADWIMILFGIAFILIMGYGLKQHAIIEGFQKE
;
A
#
# COMPACT_ATOMS: atom_id res chain seq x y z
N MET A 1 -14.60 -11.15 -16.04
CA MET A 1 -13.24 -10.54 -16.04
C MET A 1 -13.19 -9.13 -15.47
N LYS A 2 -13.89 -8.11 -16.00
CA LYS A 2 -13.80 -6.71 -15.48
C LYS A 2 -14.01 -6.58 -13.96
N ARG A 3 -15.02 -7.28 -13.40
CA ARG A 3 -15.28 -7.28 -11.94
C ARG A 3 -14.13 -7.91 -11.13
N ALA A 4 -13.49 -8.97 -11.65
CA ALA A 4 -12.38 -9.62 -10.98
C ALA A 4 -11.16 -8.70 -10.91
N ILE A 5 -10.85 -7.96 -11.98
CA ILE A 5 -9.77 -6.97 -12.01
C ILE A 5 -9.99 -5.89 -10.94
N TRP A 6 -11.19 -5.33 -10.86
CA TRP A 6 -11.51 -4.32 -9.85
C TRP A 6 -11.42 -4.87 -8.42
N MET A 7 -11.88 -6.11 -8.20
CA MET A 7 -11.73 -6.76 -6.90
C MET A 7 -10.25 -6.98 -6.55
N THR A 8 -9.41 -7.35 -7.52
CA THR A 8 -7.96 -7.46 -7.30
C THR A 8 -7.34 -6.12 -6.93
N ILE A 9 -7.72 -5.04 -7.62
CA ILE A 9 -7.20 -3.70 -7.33
C ILE A 9 -7.62 -3.27 -5.93
N ILE A 10 -8.92 -3.36 -5.61
CA ILE A 10 -9.45 -2.89 -4.32
C ILE A 10 -8.86 -3.72 -3.17
N ALA A 11 -8.94 -5.05 -3.24
CA ALA A 11 -8.46 -5.90 -2.15
C ALA A 11 -6.93 -5.84 -2.02
N GLY A 12 -6.18 -5.74 -3.11
CA GLY A 12 -4.74 -5.56 -3.07
C GLY A 12 -4.36 -4.21 -2.47
N MET A 13 -5.00 -3.13 -2.92
CA MET A 13 -4.72 -1.79 -2.41
C MET A 13 -5.03 -1.66 -0.92
N THR A 14 -6.23 -2.05 -0.48
CA THR A 14 -6.64 -1.90 0.92
C THR A 14 -5.81 -2.77 1.86
N THR A 15 -5.53 -4.02 1.46
CA THR A 15 -4.66 -4.92 2.23
C THR A 15 -3.23 -4.37 2.30
N GLY A 16 -2.68 -3.93 1.18
CA GLY A 16 -1.33 -3.37 1.14
C GLY A 16 -1.22 -2.08 1.95
N MET A 17 -2.14 -1.13 1.78
CA MET A 17 -2.18 0.11 2.58
C MET A 17 -2.29 -0.18 4.08
N GLY A 18 -3.10 -1.16 4.47
CA GLY A 18 -3.22 -1.58 5.88
C GLY A 18 -1.90 -2.12 6.45
N ASN A 19 -1.16 -2.92 5.69
CA ASN A 19 0.17 -3.40 6.12
C ASN A 19 1.22 -2.27 6.10
N GLY A 20 1.14 -1.37 5.11
CA GLY A 20 2.01 -0.22 5.00
C GLY A 20 1.84 0.76 6.16
N SER A 21 0.63 0.94 6.69
CA SER A 21 0.40 1.81 7.85
C SER A 21 1.02 1.24 9.13
N VAL A 22 0.98 -0.08 9.33
CA VAL A 22 1.64 -0.77 10.44
C VAL A 22 3.16 -0.62 10.34
N PHE A 23 3.73 -0.85 9.14
CA PHE A 23 5.16 -0.62 8.90
C PHE A 23 5.53 0.84 9.16
N GLY A 24 4.75 1.79 8.61
CA GLY A 24 4.96 3.22 8.77
C GLY A 24 4.97 3.62 10.24
N ALA A 25 3.98 3.19 11.02
CA ALA A 25 3.90 3.46 12.45
C ALA A 25 5.12 2.90 13.21
N ALA A 26 5.53 1.66 12.92
CA ALA A 26 6.69 1.04 13.57
C ALA A 26 8.00 1.77 13.24
N PHE A 27 8.23 2.09 11.95
CA PHE A 27 9.40 2.82 11.49
C PHE A 27 9.47 4.23 12.11
N LEU A 28 8.34 4.92 12.13
CA LEU A 28 8.24 6.27 12.65
C LEU A 28 8.35 6.34 14.18
N LEU A 29 7.96 5.29 14.90
CA LEU A 29 8.26 5.14 16.34
C LEU A 29 9.76 4.95 16.58
N ALA A 30 10.47 4.27 15.69
CA ALA A 30 11.91 4.03 15.81
C ALA A 30 12.74 5.29 15.45
N VAL A 31 12.34 6.05 14.44
CA VAL A 31 13.09 7.21 13.93
C VAL A 31 12.64 8.53 14.57
N GLY A 32 11.41 8.60 15.06
CA GLY A 32 10.81 9.81 15.64
C GLY A 32 10.21 10.76 14.60
N ARG A 33 9.36 11.67 15.07
CA ARG A 33 8.52 12.56 14.23
C ARG A 33 9.19 13.84 13.75
N GLY A 34 10.20 14.34 14.48
CA GLY A 34 10.71 15.70 14.33
C GLY A 34 9.74 16.78 14.86
N PRO A 35 9.99 18.08 14.59
CA PRO A 35 9.15 19.20 15.04
C PRO A 35 7.71 19.14 14.51
N PHE A 36 6.73 19.59 15.30
CA PHE A 36 5.30 19.53 14.93
C PHE A 36 4.97 20.38 13.69
N GLU A 37 5.59 21.55 13.57
CA GLU A 37 5.45 22.48 12.44
C GLU A 37 5.90 21.92 11.08
N HIS A 38 6.63 20.81 11.06
CA HIS A 38 7.13 20.18 9.84
C HIS A 38 6.63 18.75 9.66
N ALA A 39 5.74 18.26 10.53
CA ALA A 39 5.35 16.85 10.58
C ALA A 39 4.31 16.41 9.52
N GLY A 40 3.79 17.32 8.69
CA GLY A 40 2.68 17.03 7.77
C GLY A 40 1.34 16.71 8.44
N LEU A 41 1.21 16.94 9.75
CA LEU A 41 -0.01 16.70 10.52
C LEU A 41 -0.92 17.93 10.51
N TRP A 42 -2.24 17.70 10.57
CA TRP A 42 -3.29 18.68 10.87
C TRP A 42 -3.20 20.01 10.10
N TYR A 43 -4.03 20.16 9.05
CA TYR A 43 -4.05 21.33 8.17
C TYR A 43 -2.76 21.58 7.36
N MET A 44 -1.75 20.71 7.50
CA MET A 44 -0.55 20.70 6.67
C MET A 44 -0.65 19.65 5.57
N ASP A 45 0.23 19.72 4.56
CA ASP A 45 0.28 18.78 3.45
C ASP A 45 0.69 17.37 3.91
N PRO A 46 -0.24 16.39 3.90
CA PRO A 46 0.05 15.04 4.35
C PRO A 46 0.67 14.20 3.23
N TYR A 47 0.85 14.70 2.00
CA TYR A 47 1.37 13.90 0.88
C TYR A 47 2.81 14.24 0.49
N ASN A 48 3.47 15.15 1.22
CA ASN A 48 4.88 15.45 1.02
C ASN A 48 5.75 14.31 1.63
N PRO A 49 6.50 13.53 0.81
CA PRO A 49 7.25 12.37 1.27
C PRO A 49 8.41 12.72 2.22
N PHE A 50 8.78 13.99 2.32
CA PHE A 50 9.86 14.48 3.17
C PHE A 50 9.40 14.85 4.57
N ASN A 51 8.10 14.81 4.85
CA ASN A 51 7.57 14.99 6.20
C ASN A 51 7.05 13.67 6.78
N PHE A 52 6.80 13.67 8.08
CA PHE A 52 6.43 12.47 8.81
C PHE A 52 5.15 11.81 8.31
N ALA A 53 4.06 12.58 8.19
CA ALA A 53 2.77 12.06 7.75
C ALA A 53 2.83 11.57 6.30
N GLY A 54 3.48 12.34 5.42
CA GLY A 54 3.62 11.97 4.01
C GLY A 54 4.53 10.80 3.77
N PHE A 55 5.59 10.62 4.57
CA PHE A 55 6.33 9.37 4.53
C PHE A 55 5.43 8.17 4.82
N ALA A 56 4.57 8.24 5.85
CA ALA A 56 3.62 7.17 6.16
C ALA A 56 2.64 6.91 5.02
N ASP A 57 2.04 7.96 4.45
CA ASP A 57 1.08 7.84 3.35
C ASP A 57 1.72 7.27 2.07
N TRP A 58 2.96 7.67 1.76
CA TRP A 58 3.70 7.11 0.63
C TRP A 58 4.02 5.63 0.81
N ILE A 59 4.42 5.22 2.01
CA ILE A 59 4.63 3.80 2.33
C ILE A 59 3.32 3.01 2.15
N MET A 60 2.18 3.55 2.61
CA MET A 60 0.88 2.91 2.42
C MET A 60 0.55 2.73 0.94
N ILE A 61 0.77 3.75 0.10
CA ILE A 61 0.55 3.68 -1.34
C ILE A 61 1.47 2.64 -1.99
N LEU A 62 2.76 2.64 -1.64
CA LEU A 62 3.74 1.68 -2.19
C LEU A 62 3.38 0.24 -1.85
N PHE A 63 3.01 -0.03 -0.59
CA PHE A 63 2.57 -1.35 -0.17
C PHE A 63 1.25 -1.73 -0.86
N GLY A 64 0.32 -0.79 -1.01
CA GLY A 64 -0.91 -0.97 -1.77
C GLY A 64 -0.63 -1.47 -3.20
N ILE A 65 0.23 -0.77 -3.93
CA ILE A 65 0.63 -1.15 -5.30
C ILE A 65 1.31 -2.52 -5.31
N ALA A 66 2.22 -2.79 -4.38
CA ALA A 66 2.89 -4.08 -4.29
C ALA A 66 1.90 -5.24 -4.11
N PHE A 67 0.89 -5.07 -3.24
CA PHE A 67 -0.11 -6.11 -2.99
C PHE A 67 -1.07 -6.31 -4.16
N ILE A 68 -1.40 -5.27 -4.94
CA ILE A 68 -2.14 -5.43 -6.20
C ILE A 68 -1.36 -6.36 -7.14
N LEU A 69 -0.06 -6.13 -7.30
CA LEU A 69 0.79 -6.93 -8.19
C LEU A 69 0.92 -8.37 -7.69
N ILE A 70 1.16 -8.56 -6.39
CA ILE A 70 1.27 -9.89 -5.77
C ILE A 70 -0.01 -10.69 -5.97
N MET A 71 -1.17 -10.09 -5.67
CA MET A 71 -2.45 -10.78 -5.90
C MET A 71 -2.72 -11.04 -7.38
N GLY A 72 -2.42 -10.08 -8.25
CA GLY A 72 -2.59 -10.26 -9.69
C GLY A 72 -1.79 -11.46 -10.21
N TYR A 73 -0.53 -11.58 -9.75
CA TYR A 73 0.32 -12.72 -10.08
C TYR A 73 -0.19 -14.01 -9.45
N GLY A 74 -0.58 -14.00 -8.17
CA GLY A 74 -1.14 -15.17 -7.49
C GLY A 74 -2.40 -15.70 -8.17
N LEU A 75 -3.30 -14.82 -8.59
CA LEU A 75 -4.50 -15.19 -9.34
C LEU A 75 -4.17 -15.75 -10.73
N LYS A 76 -3.17 -15.18 -11.44
CA LYS A 76 -2.69 -15.74 -12.71
C LYS A 76 -2.18 -17.17 -12.51
N GLN A 77 -1.32 -17.39 -11.51
CA GLN A 77 -0.74 -18.70 -11.21
C GLN A 77 -1.82 -19.72 -10.85
N HIS A 78 -2.77 -19.35 -9.98
CA HIS A 78 -3.91 -20.21 -9.67
C HIS A 78 -4.75 -20.56 -10.91
N ALA A 79 -5.01 -19.60 -11.80
CA ALA A 79 -5.77 -19.88 -13.02
C ALA A 79 -5.06 -20.87 -13.96
N ILE A 80 -3.72 -20.86 -14.00
CA ILE A 80 -2.93 -21.83 -14.76
C ILE A 80 -3.02 -23.22 -14.11
N ILE A 81 -2.83 -23.31 -12.79
CA ILE A 81 -2.87 -24.57 -12.05
C ILE A 81 -4.24 -25.25 -12.16
N GLU A 82 -5.32 -24.47 -12.09
CA GLU A 82 -6.69 -24.96 -12.22
C GLU A 82 -7.12 -25.21 -13.68
N GLY A 83 -6.25 -24.97 -14.66
CA GLY A 83 -6.52 -25.19 -16.09
C GLY A 83 -7.47 -24.17 -16.73
N PHE A 84 -7.75 -23.04 -16.06
CA PHE A 84 -8.57 -21.95 -16.59
C PHE A 84 -7.82 -21.07 -17.61
N GLN A 85 -6.48 -21.09 -17.60
CA GLN A 85 -5.64 -20.32 -18.53
C GLN A 85 -4.39 -21.12 -18.93
N LYS A 86 -3.91 -20.90 -20.17
CA LYS A 86 -2.57 -21.33 -20.60
C LYS A 86 -1.52 -20.31 -20.11
N GLU A 87 -0.27 -20.76 -19.94
CA GLU A 87 0.86 -19.93 -19.44
C GLU A 87 1.08 -18.60 -20.17
#